data_AF-A0A4E0QZH4-F1
#
_entry.id   AF-A0A4E0QZH4-F1
#
_cell.length_a   1.000
_cell.length_b   1.000
_cell.length_c   1.000
_cell.angle_alpha   90.00
_cell.angle_beta   90.00
_cell.angle_gamma   90.00
#
_symmetry.space_group_name_H-M   'P 1'
#
loop_
_entity.id
_entity.type
_entity.pdbx_description
1 polymer ?
#
loop_
_entity_poly.entity_id
_entity_poly.type
_entity_poly.pdbx_seq_one_letter_code
_entity_poly.pdbx_strand_id
1 'polypeptide(L)'
;MYGMYGMYGMYSCKQEGSDCLINSYRHILEIVLLVTMSAIGIRLLKKMIFSYRGEFLRAGFAGTDMSKSSRPVLPEAQGVLAGAVYIAIMFLFIPVPFWRHLFGRTYFLPVVEANASITTIYQSDLLFKSQFIHYLAGLLSICCMIFLGFADDALDLPWRHKLLMPSVASLPLLMVHLANEGTTKIIVPIFLRSVFGHSIDIGVL
;
A
#
# COMPACT_ATOMS: atom_id res chain seq x y z
N MET A 1 -13.33 -14.38 23.91
CA MET A 1 -12.21 -15.05 23.21
C MET A 1 -12.29 -14.67 21.73
N TYR A 2 -11.15 -14.35 21.11
CA TYR A 2 -10.94 -13.79 19.77
C TYR A 2 -11.10 -12.26 19.64
N GLY A 3 -10.05 -11.57 20.08
CA GLY A 3 -9.75 -10.17 19.79
C GLY A 3 -8.21 -9.98 19.71
N MET A 4 -7.51 -10.92 19.08
CA MET A 4 -6.06 -11.10 19.24
C MET A 4 -5.27 -11.07 17.92
N TYR A 5 -5.73 -10.37 16.88
CA TYR A 5 -4.91 -10.19 15.66
C TYR A 5 -4.71 -8.72 15.23
N GLY A 6 -5.51 -7.78 15.73
CA GLY A 6 -5.40 -6.35 15.38
C GLY A 6 -4.51 -5.49 16.29
N MET A 7 -3.81 -6.06 17.27
CA MET A 7 -3.06 -5.29 18.28
C MET A 7 -1.55 -5.60 18.38
N TYR A 8 -0.99 -6.43 17.50
CA TYR A 8 0.44 -6.78 17.54
C TYR A 8 1.37 -5.77 16.87
N GLY A 9 0.85 -4.62 16.40
CA GLY A 9 1.68 -3.52 15.89
C GLY A 9 2.19 -2.54 16.94
N MET A 10 1.62 -2.53 18.16
CA MET A 10 1.93 -1.50 19.18
C MET A 10 2.24 -2.00 20.59
N TYR A 11 2.08 -3.29 20.92
CA TYR A 11 2.23 -3.80 22.29
C TYR A 11 3.16 -5.00 22.47
N SER A 12 4.24 -5.09 21.69
CA SER A 12 5.28 -6.10 21.92
C SER A 12 6.64 -5.49 22.26
N CYS A 13 6.68 -4.50 23.17
CA CYS A 13 7.90 -4.13 23.88
C CYS A 13 7.81 -4.71 25.32
N LYS A 14 7.83 -6.05 25.40
CA LYS A 14 8.04 -6.79 26.65
C LYS A 14 8.93 -8.01 26.40
N GLN A 15 10.08 -7.79 25.77
CA GLN A 15 11.24 -8.69 25.83
C GLN A 15 12.50 -7.88 25.48
N GLU A 16 13.51 -8.02 26.35
CA GLU A 16 14.86 -7.41 26.43
C GLU A 16 15.16 -6.09 25.66
N GLY A 17 15.62 -5.08 26.40
CA GLY A 17 15.82 -3.70 25.92
C GLY A 17 16.71 -3.51 24.68
N SER A 18 17.52 -4.51 24.30
CA SER A 18 18.31 -4.52 23.06
C SER A 18 17.45 -4.74 21.80
N ASP A 19 16.42 -5.59 21.85
CA ASP A 19 15.63 -5.95 20.66
C ASP A 19 14.65 -4.83 20.27
N CYS A 20 14.10 -4.12 21.26
CA CYS A 20 13.20 -3.00 21.04
C CYS A 20 13.96 -1.80 20.41
N LEU A 21 15.23 -1.58 20.78
CA LEU A 21 16.08 -0.56 20.15
C LEU A 21 16.43 -0.93 18.71
N ILE A 22 16.89 -2.15 18.45
CA ILE A 22 17.26 -2.62 17.09
C ILE A 22 16.06 -2.55 16.13
N ASN A 23 14.86 -2.94 16.60
CA ASN A 23 13.63 -2.82 15.81
C ASN A 23 13.29 -1.34 15.51
N SER A 24 13.45 -0.45 16.50
CA SER A 24 13.25 0.99 16.30
C SER A 24 14.20 1.57 15.25
N TYR A 25 15.51 1.25 15.33
CA TYR A 25 16.50 1.71 14.34
C TYR A 25 16.21 1.20 12.92
N ARG A 26 15.76 -0.04 12.76
CA ARG A 26 15.38 -0.59 11.46
C ARG A 26 14.21 0.18 10.84
N HIS A 27 13.14 0.43 11.61
CA HIS A 27 12.00 1.19 11.11
C HIS A 27 12.37 2.65 10.78
N ILE A 28 13.26 3.26 11.57
CA ILE A 28 13.80 4.59 11.24
C ILE A 28 14.56 4.55 9.90
N LEU A 29 15.40 3.54 9.66
CA LEU A 29 16.14 3.39 8.41
C LEU A 29 15.22 3.17 7.21
N GLU A 30 14.18 2.33 7.35
CA GLU A 30 13.14 2.12 6.34
C GLU A 30 12.45 3.44 5.97
N ILE A 31 12.07 4.24 6.97
CA ILE A 31 11.42 5.54 6.76
C ILE A 31 12.38 6.53 6.10
N VAL A 32 13.63 6.61 6.55
CA VAL A 32 14.64 7.50 5.94
C VAL A 32 14.87 7.13 4.48
N LEU A 33 14.98 5.84 4.17
CA LEU A 33 15.11 5.36 2.80
C LEU A 33 13.87 5.73 1.96
N LEU A 34 12.67 5.55 2.50
CA LEU A 34 11.44 5.91 1.82
C LEU A 34 11.35 7.41 1.52
N VAL A 35 11.76 8.26 2.48
CA VAL A 35 11.81 9.72 2.31
C VAL A 35 12.83 10.11 1.25
N THR A 36 14.02 9.50 1.24
CA THR A 36 15.05 9.78 0.22
C THR A 36 14.58 9.36 -1.18
N MET A 37 14.01 8.17 -1.33
CA MET A 37 13.44 7.70 -2.60
C MET A 37 12.28 8.58 -3.07
N SER A 38 11.42 9.04 -2.15
CA SER A 38 10.34 9.98 -2.45
C SER A 38 10.88 11.33 -2.93
N ALA A 39 11.93 11.86 -2.30
CA ALA A 39 12.58 13.10 -2.73
C ALA A 39 13.22 12.98 -4.12
N ILE A 40 13.78 11.81 -4.46
CA ILE A 40 14.25 11.50 -5.82
C ILE A 40 13.06 11.41 -6.78
N GLY A 41 11.99 10.74 -6.37
CA GLY A 41 10.73 10.62 -7.12
C GLY A 41 10.13 11.96 -7.52
N ILE A 42 10.07 12.92 -6.60
CA ILE A 42 9.55 14.27 -6.89
C ILE A 42 10.41 14.97 -7.95
N ARG A 43 11.74 14.84 -7.90
CA ARG A 43 12.64 15.41 -8.92
C ARG A 43 12.40 14.77 -10.29
N LEU A 44 12.26 13.44 -10.32
CA LEU A 44 11.96 12.68 -11.54
C LEU A 44 10.60 13.10 -12.11
N LEU A 45 9.56 13.15 -11.28
CA LEU A 45 8.21 13.52 -11.69
C LEU A 45 8.15 14.92 -12.29
N LYS A 46 8.78 15.91 -11.67
CA LYS A 46 8.85 17.28 -12.21
C LYS A 46 9.50 17.32 -13.60
N LYS A 47 10.58 16.55 -13.78
CA LYS A 47 11.26 16.42 -15.08
C LYS A 47 10.34 15.73 -16.10
N MET A 48 9.64 14.66 -15.71
CA MET A 48 8.73 13.92 -16.59
C MET A 48 7.53 14.75 -17.01
N ILE A 49 6.83 15.43 -16.08
CA ILE A 49 5.67 16.28 -16.40
C ILE A 49 6.03 17.34 -17.44
N PHE A 50 7.19 17.99 -17.29
CA PHE A 50 7.63 18.99 -18.26
C PHE A 50 8.01 18.36 -19.60
N SER A 51 8.75 17.25 -19.58
CA SER A 51 9.24 16.56 -20.78
C SER A 51 8.11 15.94 -21.61
N TYR A 52 7.10 15.35 -20.97
CA TYR A 52 6.01 14.63 -21.65
C TYR A 52 4.80 15.51 -21.97
N ARG A 53 4.80 16.78 -21.56
CA ARG A 53 3.71 17.72 -21.86
C ARG A 53 3.35 17.73 -23.36
N GLY A 54 4.34 17.74 -24.24
CA GLY A 54 4.11 17.75 -25.70
C GLY A 54 3.44 16.47 -26.21
N GLU A 55 3.81 15.31 -25.67
CA GLU A 55 3.27 14.01 -26.09
C GLU A 55 1.81 13.85 -25.70
N PHE A 56 1.40 14.31 -24.51
CA PHE A 56 -0.02 14.26 -24.10
C PHE A 56 -0.89 15.19 -24.95
N LEU A 57 -0.38 16.38 -25.28
CA LEU A 57 -1.08 17.28 -26.20
C LEU A 57 -1.21 16.67 -27.61
N ARG A 58 -0.18 15.96 -28.09
CA ARG A 58 -0.21 15.26 -29.39
C ARG A 58 -1.17 14.07 -29.39
N ALA A 59 -1.26 13.36 -28.26
CA ALA A 59 -2.15 12.22 -28.09
C ALA A 59 -3.64 12.62 -27.90
N GLY A 60 -3.95 13.92 -27.81
CA GLY A 60 -5.31 14.42 -27.63
C GLY A 60 -5.76 14.52 -26.18
N PHE A 61 -4.90 14.19 -25.22
CA PHE A 61 -5.14 14.41 -23.78
C PHE A 61 -4.94 15.89 -23.45
N ALA A 62 -5.89 16.73 -23.84
CA ALA A 62 -5.77 18.18 -23.77
C ALA A 62 -7.11 18.84 -23.40
N GLY A 63 -7.09 19.67 -22.36
CA GLY A 63 -8.26 20.37 -21.83
C GLY A 63 -8.07 21.87 -21.79
N THR A 64 -9.12 22.63 -22.13
CA THR A 64 -9.12 24.09 -21.97
C THR A 64 -9.42 24.47 -20.54
N ASP A 65 -8.59 25.36 -19.96
CA ASP A 65 -8.88 25.92 -18.64
C ASP A 65 -10.10 26.84 -18.69
N MET A 66 -11.25 26.31 -18.26
CA MET A 66 -12.54 27.01 -18.25
C MET A 66 -12.60 28.16 -17.24
N SER A 67 -11.66 28.21 -16.28
CA SER A 67 -11.62 29.25 -15.25
C SER A 67 -10.84 30.50 -15.68
N LYS A 68 -10.23 30.51 -16.87
CA LYS A 68 -9.44 31.64 -17.38
C LYS A 68 -10.01 32.21 -18.67
N SER A 69 -10.05 33.54 -18.76
CA SER A 69 -10.50 34.25 -19.98
C SER A 69 -9.65 33.91 -21.22
N SER A 70 -8.35 33.66 -21.02
CA SER A 70 -7.41 33.27 -22.08
C SER A 70 -7.56 31.82 -22.58
N ARG A 71 -8.38 30.99 -21.90
CA ARG A 71 -8.66 29.57 -22.22
C ARG A 71 -7.44 28.78 -22.72
N PRO A 72 -6.31 28.76 -21.98
CA PRO A 72 -5.13 28.00 -22.40
C PRO A 72 -5.44 26.50 -22.42
N VAL A 73 -4.91 25.80 -23.42
CA VAL A 73 -4.96 24.34 -23.50
C VAL A 73 -3.85 23.75 -22.62
N LEU A 74 -4.22 22.83 -21.73
CA LEU A 74 -3.34 22.17 -20.78
C LEU A 74 -3.36 20.65 -21.03
N PRO A 75 -2.23 19.95 -20.83
CA PRO A 75 -2.22 18.50 -20.91
C PRO A 75 -3.08 17.90 -19.79
N GLU A 76 -3.96 16.98 -20.15
CA GLU A 76 -4.78 16.21 -19.20
C GLU A 76 -4.11 14.87 -18.87
N ALA A 77 -4.71 14.11 -17.96
CA ALA A 77 -4.28 12.77 -17.53
C ALA A 77 -2.81 12.64 -17.03
N GLN A 78 -2.14 13.75 -16.68
CA GLN A 78 -0.74 13.73 -16.18
C GLN A 78 -0.58 12.98 -14.85
N GLY A 79 -1.67 12.71 -14.13
CA GLY A 79 -1.67 11.91 -12.90
C GLY A 79 -1.09 10.51 -13.10
N VAL A 80 -1.18 9.94 -14.31
CA VAL A 80 -0.59 8.64 -14.65
C VAL A 80 0.93 8.61 -14.46
N LEU A 81 1.62 9.74 -14.72
CA LEU A 81 3.07 9.86 -14.50
C LEU A 81 3.41 9.84 -13.01
N ALA A 82 2.61 10.52 -12.19
CA ALA A 82 2.76 10.50 -10.74
C ALA A 82 2.51 9.08 -10.18
N GLY A 83 1.47 8.41 -10.67
CA GLY A 83 1.16 7.02 -10.34
C GLY A 83 2.29 6.06 -10.73
N ALA A 84 2.86 6.19 -11.92
CA ALA A 84 3.97 5.37 -12.39
C ALA A 84 5.23 5.54 -11.52
N VAL A 85 5.57 6.79 -11.15
CA VAL A 85 6.69 7.07 -10.24
C VAL A 85 6.43 6.48 -8.85
N TYR A 86 5.20 6.60 -8.33
CA TYR A 86 4.80 6.00 -7.05
C TYR A 86 4.97 4.48 -7.07
N ILE A 87 4.43 3.80 -8.10
CA ILE A 87 4.53 2.34 -8.24
C ILE A 87 6.00 1.91 -8.36
N ALA A 88 6.81 2.62 -9.15
CA ALA A 88 8.23 2.33 -9.29
C ALA A 88 8.98 2.43 -7.96
N ILE A 89 8.69 3.45 -7.14
CA ILE A 89 9.29 3.60 -5.80
C ILE A 89 8.84 2.46 -4.88
N MET A 90 7.54 2.11 -4.87
CA MET A 90 7.04 1.01 -4.06
C MET A 90 7.66 -0.33 -4.47
N PHE A 91 7.78 -0.62 -5.77
CA PHE A 91 8.46 -1.83 -6.24
C PHE A 91 9.94 -1.87 -5.85
N LEU A 92 10.65 -0.75 -5.96
CA LEU A 92 12.04 -0.65 -5.51
C LEU A 92 12.17 -0.78 -3.98
N PHE A 93 11.13 -0.41 -3.23
CA PHE A 93 11.10 -0.49 -1.78
C PHE A 93 10.80 -1.92 -1.27
N ILE A 94 10.15 -2.79 -2.05
CA ILE A 94 9.86 -4.20 -1.68
C ILE A 94 11.05 -4.92 -1.00
N PRO A 95 12.27 -4.96 -1.57
CA PRO A 95 13.35 -5.72 -0.98
C PRO A 95 13.77 -5.23 0.41
N VAL A 96 13.45 -3.99 0.80
CA VAL A 96 13.94 -3.36 2.04
C VAL A 96 13.31 -3.97 3.30
N PRO A 97 11.98 -3.89 3.52
CA PRO A 97 11.34 -4.50 4.70
C PRO A 97 11.41 -6.04 4.66
N PHE A 98 11.56 -6.61 3.46
CA PHE A 98 11.49 -8.05 3.22
C PHE A 98 12.87 -8.72 3.01
N TRP A 99 13.97 -7.98 3.17
CA TRP A 99 15.35 -8.42 2.84
C TRP A 99 15.74 -9.74 3.49
N ARG A 100 15.47 -9.88 4.80
CA ARG A 100 15.90 -11.03 5.61
C ARG A 100 15.33 -12.36 5.11
N HIS A 101 14.14 -12.35 4.50
CA HIS A 101 13.51 -13.57 3.99
C HIS A 101 13.76 -13.75 2.49
N LEU A 102 13.89 -12.66 1.72
CA LEU A 102 14.21 -12.73 0.29
C LEU A 102 15.61 -13.29 0.02
N PHE A 103 16.60 -12.92 0.84
CA PHE A 103 17.99 -13.34 0.67
C PHE A 103 18.41 -14.52 1.55
N GLY A 104 17.45 -15.12 2.28
CA GLY A 104 17.62 -16.39 2.99
C GLY A 104 18.47 -16.33 4.27
N ARG A 105 18.10 -17.18 5.24
CA ARG A 105 18.87 -17.41 6.50
C ARG A 105 20.28 -17.98 6.28
N THR A 106 20.60 -18.39 5.06
CA THR A 106 21.84 -19.10 4.70
C THR A 106 23.10 -18.23 4.74
N TYR A 107 23.00 -16.91 4.70
CA TYR A 107 24.19 -16.04 4.66
C TYR A 107 24.49 -15.29 5.95
N PHE A 108 23.57 -15.21 6.93
CA PHE A 108 23.71 -14.23 8.01
C PHE A 108 23.89 -14.78 9.43
N LEU A 109 23.46 -16.00 9.77
CA LEU A 109 23.57 -16.47 11.17
C LEU A 109 23.68 -18.00 11.32
N PRO A 110 24.90 -18.58 11.40
CA PRO A 110 25.07 -19.95 11.87
C PRO A 110 25.30 -20.08 13.39
N VAL A 111 25.45 -18.99 14.17
CA VAL A 111 26.14 -19.11 15.48
C VAL A 111 25.30 -18.79 16.73
N VAL A 112 24.12 -18.14 16.66
CA VAL A 112 23.52 -17.56 17.89
C VAL A 112 22.20 -18.15 18.40
N GLU A 113 21.47 -18.99 17.64
CA GLU A 113 20.18 -19.53 18.12
C GLU A 113 20.09 -21.06 18.01
N ALA A 114 20.87 -21.77 18.82
CA ALA A 114 20.78 -23.23 18.95
C ALA A 114 19.65 -23.68 19.89
N ASN A 115 18.86 -22.77 20.48
CA ASN A 115 17.83 -23.08 21.46
C ASN A 115 16.44 -22.48 21.16
N ALA A 116 16.22 -21.90 19.97
CA ALA A 116 14.90 -21.43 19.58
C ALA A 116 13.98 -22.62 19.28
N SER A 117 12.86 -22.71 20.01
CA SER A 117 11.83 -23.73 19.77
C SER A 117 11.31 -23.66 18.33
N ILE A 118 11.19 -24.80 17.67
CA ILE A 118 10.72 -24.94 16.27
C ILE A 118 9.42 -24.15 15.99
N THR A 119 8.55 -24.04 16.99
CA THR A 119 7.28 -23.31 16.94
C THR A 119 7.43 -21.80 16.72
N THR A 120 8.45 -21.13 17.28
CA THR A 120 8.65 -19.68 17.10
C THR A 120 9.16 -19.34 15.70
N ILE A 121 9.93 -20.25 15.09
CA ILE A 121 10.43 -20.11 13.72
C ILE A 121 9.27 -20.12 12.73
N TYR A 122 8.38 -21.12 12.79
CA TYR A 122 7.21 -21.21 11.91
C TYR A 122 6.24 -20.04 12.06
N GLN A 123 6.01 -19.57 13.30
CA GLN A 123 5.15 -18.42 13.58
C GLN A 123 5.67 -17.14 12.91
N SER A 124 6.99 -16.92 12.93
CA SER A 124 7.62 -15.74 12.34
C SER A 124 7.55 -15.72 10.81
N ASP A 125 7.69 -16.87 10.16
CA ASP A 125 7.63 -16.99 8.71
C ASP A 125 6.18 -16.80 8.18
N LEU A 126 5.18 -17.28 8.93
CA LEU A 126 3.76 -17.10 8.57
C LEU A 126 3.31 -15.63 8.69
N LEU A 127 3.71 -14.95 9.77
CA LEU A 127 3.41 -13.54 9.98
C LEU A 127 4.03 -12.66 8.90
N PHE A 128 5.27 -12.96 8.51
CA PHE A 128 5.95 -12.28 7.42
C PHE A 128 5.24 -12.48 6.08
N LYS A 129 4.87 -13.73 5.76
CA LYS A 129 4.14 -14.05 4.53
C LYS A 129 2.83 -13.27 4.46
N SER A 130 2.11 -13.18 5.58
CA SER A 130 0.90 -12.34 5.67
C SER A 130 1.22 -10.87 5.35
N GLN A 131 2.20 -10.25 6.00
CA GLN A 131 2.56 -8.84 5.76
C GLN A 131 2.97 -8.57 4.31
N PHE A 132 3.73 -9.48 3.70
CA PHE A 132 4.13 -9.37 2.30
C PHE A 132 2.93 -9.45 1.34
N ILE A 133 2.01 -10.38 1.59
CA ILE A 133 0.78 -10.52 0.78
C ILE A 133 -0.10 -9.26 0.90
N HIS A 134 -0.26 -8.70 2.10
CA HIS A 134 -1.01 -7.44 2.30
C HIS A 134 -0.36 -6.26 1.56
N TYR A 135 0.98 -6.17 1.59
CA TYR A 135 1.71 -5.15 0.85
C TYR A 135 1.46 -5.25 -0.67
N LEU A 136 1.59 -6.46 -1.22
CA LEU A 136 1.34 -6.71 -2.64
C LEU A 136 -0.12 -6.47 -3.04
N ALA A 137 -1.07 -6.83 -2.18
CA ALA A 137 -2.50 -6.59 -2.41
C ALA A 137 -2.82 -5.10 -2.52
N GLY A 138 -2.28 -4.29 -1.60
CA GLY A 138 -2.43 -2.84 -1.63
C GLY A 138 -1.80 -2.22 -2.87
N LEU A 139 -0.58 -2.66 -3.23
CA LEU A 139 0.10 -2.17 -4.44
C LEU A 139 -0.67 -2.54 -5.71
N LEU A 140 -1.18 -3.76 -5.82
CA LEU A 140 -2.01 -4.20 -6.94
C LEU A 140 -3.31 -3.39 -7.03
N SER A 141 -3.97 -3.14 -5.90
CA SER A 141 -5.19 -2.33 -5.84
C SER A 141 -4.94 -0.88 -6.32
N ILE A 142 -3.86 -0.25 -5.86
CA ILE A 142 -3.47 1.10 -6.30
C ILE A 142 -3.10 1.11 -7.78
N CYS A 143 -2.37 0.09 -8.26
CA CYS A 143 -2.01 -0.05 -9.67
C CYS A 143 -3.26 -0.17 -10.56
N CYS A 144 -4.22 -1.02 -10.18
CA CYS A 144 -5.49 -1.15 -10.87
C CYS A 144 -6.27 0.17 -10.90
N MET A 145 -6.30 0.93 -9.80
CA MET A 145 -6.99 2.23 -9.76
C MET A 145 -6.31 3.29 -10.64
N ILE A 146 -4.97 3.34 -10.67
CA ILE A 146 -4.22 4.26 -11.54
C ILE A 146 -4.48 3.92 -13.02
N PHE A 147 -4.44 2.63 -13.36
CA PHE A 147 -4.72 2.18 -14.73
C PHE A 147 -6.16 2.48 -15.16
N LEU A 148 -7.14 2.16 -14.31
CA LEU A 148 -8.55 2.44 -14.60
C LEU A 148 -8.85 3.94 -14.64
N GLY A 149 -8.22 4.74 -13.78
CA GLY A 149 -8.33 6.21 -13.83
C GLY A 149 -7.79 6.77 -15.15
N PHE A 150 -6.63 6.28 -15.60
CA PHE A 150 -6.10 6.65 -16.92
C PHE A 150 -6.98 6.17 -18.07
N ALA A 151 -7.56 4.96 -17.98
CA ALA A 151 -8.48 4.45 -18.97
C ALA A 151 -9.81 5.24 -19.02
N ASP A 152 -10.31 5.71 -17.88
CA ASP A 152 -11.48 6.61 -17.81
C ASP A 152 -11.19 7.94 -18.52
N ASP A 153 -10.02 8.53 -18.26
CA ASP A 153 -9.56 9.76 -18.92
C ASP A 153 -9.35 9.56 -20.44
N ALA A 154 -9.05 8.34 -20.90
CA ALA A 154 -8.79 8.05 -22.32
C ALA A 154 -10.03 7.63 -23.11
N LEU A 155 -11.02 7.03 -22.46
CA LEU A 155 -12.21 6.47 -23.11
C LEU A 155 -13.47 7.28 -22.86
N ASP A 156 -13.43 8.31 -22.00
CA ASP A 156 -14.58 9.12 -21.59
C ASP A 156 -15.78 8.26 -21.21
N LEU A 157 -15.57 7.34 -20.26
CA LEU A 157 -16.59 6.36 -19.89
C LEU A 157 -17.84 7.04 -19.29
N PRO A 158 -19.05 6.48 -19.51
CA PRO A 158 -20.26 6.99 -18.87
C PRO A 158 -20.21 6.82 -17.35
N TRP A 159 -20.89 7.72 -16.63
CA TRP A 159 -20.90 7.81 -15.15
C TRP A 159 -21.17 6.48 -14.42
N ARG A 160 -21.91 5.55 -15.04
CA ARG A 160 -22.23 4.24 -14.47
C ARG A 160 -20.97 3.40 -14.25
N HIS A 161 -20.03 3.44 -15.18
CA HIS A 161 -18.79 2.68 -15.08
C HIS A 161 -17.82 3.34 -14.11
N LYS A 162 -17.87 4.68 -13.98
CA LYS A 162 -17.11 5.43 -12.97
C LYS A 162 -17.43 4.99 -11.54
N LEU A 163 -18.67 4.57 -11.28
CA LEU A 163 -19.07 4.02 -9.99
C LEU A 163 -18.46 2.63 -9.71
N LEU A 164 -18.27 1.81 -10.74
CA LEU A 164 -17.78 0.42 -10.59
C LEU A 164 -16.26 0.30 -10.53
N MET A 165 -15.53 1.27 -11.10
CA MET A 165 -14.05 1.23 -11.16
C MET A 165 -13.38 1.08 -9.77
N PRO A 166 -13.79 1.84 -8.73
CA PRO A 166 -13.23 1.65 -7.38
C PRO A 166 -13.53 0.28 -6.79
N SER A 167 -14.72 -0.27 -7.04
CA SER A 167 -15.09 -1.61 -6.55
C SER A 167 -14.18 -2.68 -7.15
N VAL A 168 -13.96 -2.66 -8.47
CA VAL A 168 -13.06 -3.60 -9.15
C VAL A 168 -11.62 -3.42 -8.65
N ALA A 169 -11.16 -2.17 -8.52
CA ALA A 169 -9.81 -1.89 -8.02
C ALA A 169 -9.59 -2.37 -6.57
N SER A 170 -10.63 -2.43 -5.74
CA SER A 170 -10.55 -2.90 -4.34
C SER A 170 -10.55 -4.43 -4.17
N LEU A 171 -10.88 -5.20 -5.22
CA LEU A 171 -10.96 -6.67 -5.13
C LEU A 171 -9.68 -7.37 -4.64
N PRO A 172 -8.46 -6.97 -5.04
CA PRO A 172 -7.23 -7.59 -4.53
C PRO A 172 -7.09 -7.46 -3.01
N LEU A 173 -7.48 -6.30 -2.46
CA LEU A 173 -7.45 -6.06 -1.02
C LEU A 173 -8.49 -6.93 -0.31
N LEU A 174 -9.71 -7.00 -0.84
CA LEU A 174 -10.78 -7.83 -0.28
C LEU A 174 -10.39 -9.31 -0.26
N MET A 175 -9.85 -9.84 -1.35
CA MET A 175 -9.42 -11.25 -1.44
C MET A 175 -8.35 -11.59 -0.40
N VAL A 176 -7.40 -10.70 -0.18
CA VAL A 176 -6.33 -10.90 0.81
C VAL A 176 -6.84 -10.77 2.24
N HIS A 177 -7.78 -9.87 2.50
CA HIS A 177 -8.46 -9.75 3.79
C HIS A 177 -9.21 -11.03 4.14
N LEU A 178 -9.99 -11.57 3.20
CA LEU A 178 -10.74 -12.81 3.35
C LEU A 178 -9.83 -14.04 3.54
N ALA A 179 -8.71 -14.10 2.82
CA ALA A 179 -7.80 -15.24 2.87
C ALA A 179 -6.91 -15.30 4.12
N ASN A 180 -6.55 -14.16 4.71
CA ASN A 180 -5.59 -14.11 5.82
C ASN A 180 -6.22 -13.80 7.18
N GLU A 181 -7.05 -12.76 7.27
CA GLU A 181 -7.58 -12.28 8.54
C GLU A 181 -8.99 -12.81 8.80
N GLY A 182 -9.85 -12.82 7.77
CA GLY A 182 -11.20 -13.36 7.83
C GLY A 182 -12.09 -12.74 8.93
N THR A 183 -11.67 -11.64 9.55
CA THR A 183 -12.43 -10.98 10.60
C THR A 183 -13.34 -9.90 10.00
N THR A 184 -14.63 -10.04 10.28
CA THR A 184 -15.70 -9.14 9.85
C THR A 184 -16.34 -8.47 11.06
N LYS A 185 -15.62 -8.44 12.20
CA LYS A 185 -16.11 -7.81 13.42
C LYS A 185 -15.63 -6.38 13.51
N ILE A 186 -16.57 -5.44 13.50
CA ILE A 186 -16.29 -4.02 13.67
C ILE A 186 -16.66 -3.57 15.08
N ILE A 187 -15.89 -2.61 15.61
CA ILE A 187 -16.22 -1.95 16.88
C ILE A 187 -17.20 -0.83 16.59
N VAL A 188 -18.29 -0.79 17.35
CA VAL A 188 -19.37 0.19 17.15
C VAL A 188 -18.97 1.57 17.71
N PRO A 189 -19.12 2.66 16.94
CA PRO A 189 -18.94 4.02 17.44
C PRO A 189 -19.84 4.32 18.64
N ILE A 190 -19.38 5.17 19.56
CA ILE A 190 -20.01 5.38 20.88
C ILE A 190 -21.51 5.71 20.77
N PHE A 191 -21.89 6.56 19.82
CA PHE A 191 -23.28 6.99 19.61
C PHE A 191 -24.22 5.84 19.19
N LEU A 192 -23.70 4.81 18.54
CA LEU A 192 -24.46 3.67 18.01
C LEU A 192 -24.46 2.47 18.97
N ARG A 193 -23.66 2.52 20.05
CA ARG A 193 -23.55 1.41 21.02
C ARG A 193 -24.86 1.11 21.74
N SER A 194 -25.73 2.10 21.91
CA SER A 194 -27.04 1.90 22.55
C SER A 194 -27.97 0.97 21.75
N VAL A 195 -27.78 0.87 20.42
CA VAL A 195 -28.65 0.07 19.54
C VAL A 195 -27.99 -1.26 19.18
N PHE A 196 -26.69 -1.25 18.91
CA PHE A 196 -26.00 -2.41 18.33
C PHE A 196 -24.99 -3.10 19.25
N GLY A 197 -24.80 -2.61 20.48
CA GLY A 197 -23.81 -3.14 21.41
C GLY A 197 -22.38 -2.69 21.11
N HIS A 198 -21.40 -3.37 21.70
CA HIS A 198 -19.99 -2.97 21.61
C HIS A 198 -19.30 -3.43 20.30
N SER A 199 -19.68 -4.59 19.77
CA SER A 199 -19.14 -5.15 18.54
C SER A 199 -20.24 -5.86 17.73
N ILE A 200 -20.18 -5.69 16.41
CA ILE A 200 -21.10 -6.31 15.45
C ILE A 200 -20.26 -7.10 14.44
N ASP A 201 -20.75 -8.28 14.08
CA ASP A 201 -20.25 -9.03 12.93
C ASP A 201 -21.10 -8.68 11.70
N ILE A 202 -20.47 -8.09 10.68
CA ILE A 202 -21.17 -7.69 9.44
C ILE A 202 -21.31 -8.84 8.43
N GLY A 203 -20.73 -10.01 8.71
CA GLY A 203 -20.87 -11.19 7.86
C GLY A 203 -20.14 -11.06 6.53
N VAL A 204 -20.75 -11.58 5.46
CA VAL A 204 -20.13 -11.67 4.12
C VAL A 204 -19.87 -10.29 3.53
N LEU A 205 -18.59 -9.92 3.38
CA LEU A 205 -18.10 -8.90 2.46
C LEU A 205 -17.43 -9.56 1.25
#